data_AF-A0A9P1C858-F1
#
_entry.id   AF-A0A9P1C858-F1
#
_cell.length_a   1.000
_cell.length_b   1.000
_cell.length_c   1.000
_cell.angle_alpha   90.00
_cell.angle_beta   90.00
_cell.angle_gamma   90.00
#
_symmetry.space_group_name_H-M   'P 1'
#
loop_
_entity.id
_entity.type
_entity.pdbx_description
1 polymer ?
#
loop_
_entity_poly.entity_id
_entity_poly.type
_entity_poly.pdbx_seq_one_letter_code
_entity_poly.pdbx_strand_id
1 'polypeptide(L)'
;MAAPIMKSKDLKFDVSLHGDPAQPCVISIVGTGASMNMMMPIVESLAARDLFVINYNPRDVCGTEIFRQMEAMVPEGRNLMEEMGKIFSADGSMNLDSDFYAPYNWYDLADDVVAIMDLHNIAKASVIGFSTGGVIAQVVMCQLKEDRLNSAVICSSSCEVLPSQAPFENPALQELMAAAAAVSPESSKEERVKGLLPSQMSMWEVAEGDPWQAILTKAIEDDYDKGWMDIYGGMNPFSTLAWASFAKSHEQHISSLEQNKVPCLVVAGRKDPLVPYAQSEMLAAKTGRAVLESHDFGHILGPASNRLPNQVGSFCTSVLGPIVQALRRVSFEFHAPTYPDEGMADEADVDSDAEIHSVGEDEMPGDGEEDDLMYQEDVPKPPPEDDGDDHQVLQANVDPKEWLLEVERVSSRLKVTMPNDSKEWRTHLQQTKQYKQVIENQFPASKVQLDKLTAQLSQAMDRIKSKENFINTQFDHRAVDYRQQQEELTQVQQQYTELNEVAGVAK
;
A
#
# COMPACT_ATOMS: atom_id res chain seq x y z
N MET A 1 -2.69 24.90 -21.66
CA MET A 1 -3.74 24.67 -20.63
C MET A 1 -3.26 23.51 -19.78
N ALA A 2 -3.16 23.69 -18.46
CA ALA A 2 -2.82 22.59 -17.55
C ALA A 2 -3.88 21.49 -17.69
N ALA A 3 -3.44 20.24 -17.86
CA ALA A 3 -4.34 19.10 -17.92
C ALA A 3 -5.15 19.02 -16.59
N PRO A 4 -6.41 18.54 -16.64
CA PRO A 4 -7.17 18.33 -15.42
C PRO A 4 -6.49 17.24 -14.59
N ILE A 5 -5.84 17.63 -13.50
CA ILE A 5 -5.27 16.73 -12.49
C ILE A 5 -6.45 16.07 -11.75
N MET A 6 -6.53 14.73 -11.73
CA MET A 6 -7.54 14.01 -10.95
C MET A 6 -7.30 14.26 -9.46
N LYS A 7 -8.37 14.53 -8.72
CA LYS A 7 -8.30 14.60 -7.26
C LYS A 7 -8.20 13.18 -6.70
N SER A 8 -7.27 12.96 -5.77
CA SER A 8 -6.95 11.63 -5.21
C SER A 8 -8.14 10.88 -4.61
N LYS A 9 -9.19 11.57 -4.18
CA LYS A 9 -10.43 10.96 -3.66
C LYS A 9 -11.21 10.11 -4.67
N ASP A 10 -10.97 10.34 -5.96
CA ASP A 10 -11.65 9.61 -7.05
C ASP A 10 -10.80 8.41 -7.52
N LEU A 11 -9.59 8.22 -6.97
CA LEU A 11 -8.66 7.16 -7.31
C LEU A 11 -8.85 5.92 -6.43
N LYS A 12 -8.68 4.73 -7.04
CA LYS A 12 -8.75 3.44 -6.33
C LYS A 12 -7.35 2.95 -5.99
N PHE A 13 -6.95 3.06 -4.73
CA PHE A 13 -5.64 2.63 -4.26
C PHE A 13 -5.60 1.13 -3.97
N ASP A 14 -4.53 0.48 -4.42
CA ASP A 14 -4.13 -0.82 -3.90
C ASP A 14 -3.46 -0.61 -2.54
N VAL A 15 -4.16 -1.02 -1.48
CA VAL A 15 -3.71 -0.90 -0.08
C VAL A 15 -3.59 -2.27 0.57
N SER A 16 -2.62 -2.41 1.47
CA SER A 16 -2.48 -3.52 2.39
C SER A 16 -2.39 -2.98 3.81
N LEU A 17 -3.19 -3.57 4.70
CA LEU A 17 -3.34 -3.13 6.08
C LEU A 17 -2.70 -4.18 6.99
N HIS A 18 -1.85 -3.73 7.92
CA HIS A 18 -1.10 -4.61 8.81
C HIS A 18 -1.17 -4.12 10.25
N GLY A 19 -1.28 -5.05 11.21
CA GLY A 19 -1.46 -4.72 12.62
C GLY A 19 -2.91 -4.41 13.00
N ASP A 20 -3.11 -3.97 14.24
CA ASP A 20 -4.43 -3.67 14.81
C ASP A 20 -4.83 -2.20 14.53
N PRO A 21 -5.96 -1.91 13.85
CA PRO A 21 -6.42 -0.55 13.57
C PRO A 21 -6.65 0.35 14.79
N ALA A 22 -6.77 -0.22 16.00
CA ALA A 22 -6.83 0.55 17.24
C ALA A 22 -5.46 1.13 17.64
N GLN A 23 -4.39 0.64 17.01
CA GLN A 23 -3.03 1.09 17.25
C GLN A 23 -2.69 2.34 16.42
N PRO A 24 -1.65 3.08 16.83
CA PRO A 24 -1.14 4.25 16.13
C PRO A 24 -0.82 3.96 14.67
N CYS A 25 -1.37 4.78 13.77
CA CYS A 25 -1.25 4.59 12.33
C CYS A 25 0.09 5.12 11.80
N VAL A 26 0.75 4.30 10.97
CA VAL A 26 1.91 4.64 10.16
C VAL A 26 1.60 4.36 8.70
N ILE A 27 1.87 5.31 7.82
CA ILE A 27 1.74 5.14 6.38
C ILE A 27 3.12 4.88 5.79
N SER A 28 3.28 3.72 5.16
CA SER A 28 4.49 3.31 4.46
C SER A 28 4.48 3.85 3.04
N ILE A 29 5.49 4.64 2.69
CA ILE A 29 5.65 5.29 1.39
C ILE A 29 6.86 4.69 0.69
N VAL A 30 6.60 3.88 -0.34
CA VAL A 30 7.64 3.35 -1.23
C VAL A 30 8.10 4.40 -2.24
N GLY A 31 9.30 4.23 -2.81
CA GLY A 31 9.80 5.08 -3.88
C GLY A 31 8.99 4.97 -5.18
N THR A 32 9.01 6.03 -5.98
CA THR A 32 8.25 6.12 -7.25
C THR A 32 8.57 4.96 -8.18
N GLY A 33 7.54 4.34 -8.77
CA GLY A 33 7.68 3.22 -9.70
C GLY A 33 8.03 1.87 -9.04
N ALA A 34 8.32 1.84 -7.75
CA ALA A 34 8.45 0.61 -6.98
C ALA A 34 7.13 0.27 -6.28
N SER A 35 6.89 -1.03 -6.07
CA SER A 35 5.66 -1.51 -5.49
C SER A 35 5.72 -1.58 -3.96
N MET A 36 4.56 -1.54 -3.32
CA MET A 36 4.41 -1.69 -1.88
C MET A 36 4.98 -3.02 -1.34
N ASN A 37 5.07 -4.06 -2.19
CA ASN A 37 5.62 -5.36 -1.82
C ASN A 37 7.10 -5.25 -1.41
N MET A 38 7.84 -4.29 -1.98
CA MET A 38 9.24 -4.06 -1.60
C MET A 38 9.36 -3.58 -0.15
N MET A 39 8.34 -2.93 0.41
CA MET A 39 8.35 -2.44 1.79
C MET A 39 7.85 -3.47 2.81
N MET A 40 7.36 -4.63 2.37
CA MET A 40 6.78 -5.65 3.24
C MET A 40 7.64 -6.02 4.45
N PRO A 41 8.96 -6.23 4.33
CA PRO A 41 9.75 -6.61 5.50
C PRO A 41 9.81 -5.52 6.59
N ILE A 42 9.70 -4.25 6.19
CA ILE A 42 9.64 -3.10 7.12
C ILE A 42 8.24 -2.99 7.70
N VAL A 43 7.21 -3.15 6.86
CA VAL A 43 5.79 -3.11 7.24
C VAL A 43 5.45 -4.18 8.28
N GLU A 44 5.87 -5.43 8.05
CA GLU A 44 5.68 -6.53 8.99
C GLU A 44 6.41 -6.28 10.32
N SER A 45 7.62 -5.71 10.26
CA SER A 45 8.40 -5.38 11.46
C SER A 45 7.74 -4.27 12.30
N LEU A 46 7.18 -3.25 11.63
CA LEU A 46 6.40 -2.20 12.29
C LEU A 46 5.11 -2.75 12.91
N ALA A 47 4.37 -3.58 12.17
CA ALA A 47 3.14 -4.20 12.67
C ALA A 47 3.39 -5.11 13.88
N ALA A 48 4.50 -5.85 13.89
CA ALA A 48 4.94 -6.67 15.02
C ALA A 48 5.31 -5.86 16.28
N ARG A 49 5.30 -4.52 16.20
CA ARG A 49 5.62 -3.59 17.30
C ARG A 49 4.41 -2.73 17.68
N ASP A 50 3.21 -3.29 17.55
CA ASP A 50 1.93 -2.66 17.92
C ASP A 50 1.68 -1.34 17.18
N LEU A 51 2.00 -1.30 15.88
CA LEU A 51 1.65 -0.20 15.00
C LEU A 51 0.65 -0.68 13.96
N PHE A 52 -0.32 0.17 13.64
CA PHE A 52 -1.17 -0.03 12.48
C PHE A 52 -0.46 0.52 11.25
N VAL A 53 -0.17 -0.31 10.26
CA VAL A 53 0.56 0.12 9.06
C VAL A 53 -0.33 0.04 7.84
N ILE A 54 -0.53 1.19 7.21
CA ILE A 54 -1.12 1.27 5.88
C ILE A 54 0.02 1.33 4.86
N ASN A 55 0.13 0.27 4.07
CA ASN A 55 1.10 0.18 2.98
C ASN A 55 0.35 0.20 1.66
N TYR A 56 0.78 1.01 0.70
CA TYR A 56 0.00 1.27 -0.52
C TYR A 56 0.91 1.40 -1.74
N ASN A 57 0.35 1.15 -2.92
CA ASN A 57 1.01 1.48 -4.18
C ASN A 57 0.77 2.94 -4.55
N PRO A 58 1.83 3.73 -4.80
CA PRO A 58 1.71 5.03 -5.45
C PRO A 58 0.96 4.95 -6.79
N ARG A 59 0.34 6.05 -7.20
CA ARG A 59 -0.39 6.15 -8.47
C ARG A 59 0.43 5.82 -9.72
N ASP A 60 1.75 5.79 -9.60
CA ASP A 60 2.71 5.54 -10.67
C ASP A 60 3.18 4.08 -10.76
N VAL A 61 2.68 3.18 -9.91
CA VAL A 61 3.00 1.75 -10.00
C VAL A 61 2.27 1.12 -11.19
N CYS A 62 3.00 0.88 -12.28
CA CYS A 62 2.51 0.27 -13.51
C CYS A 62 1.64 -0.96 -13.22
N GLY A 63 0.52 -1.11 -13.93
CA GLY A 63 -0.36 -2.29 -13.84
C GLY A 63 -1.39 -2.26 -12.72
N THR A 64 -1.28 -1.32 -11.77
CA THR A 64 -2.32 -1.06 -10.77
C THR A 64 -3.56 -0.41 -11.37
N GLU A 65 -4.70 -0.52 -10.68
CA GLU A 65 -5.94 0.12 -11.13
C GLU A 65 -5.82 1.65 -11.16
N ILE A 66 -5.19 2.24 -10.15
CA ILE A 66 -4.89 3.67 -10.09
C ILE A 66 -4.01 4.13 -11.25
N PHE A 67 -3.02 3.32 -11.62
CA PHE A 67 -2.15 3.62 -12.76
C PHE A 67 -2.94 3.63 -14.07
N ARG A 68 -3.81 2.63 -14.30
CA ARG A 68 -4.66 2.59 -15.51
C ARG A 68 -5.60 3.79 -15.59
N GLN A 69 -6.13 4.23 -14.46
CA GLN A 69 -6.93 5.46 -14.39
C GLN A 69 -6.10 6.70 -14.77
N MET A 70 -4.84 6.76 -14.34
CA MET A 70 -3.94 7.86 -14.69
C MET A 70 -3.47 7.82 -16.15
N GLU A 71 -3.19 6.65 -16.68
CA GLU A 71 -2.85 6.43 -18.09
C GLU A 71 -4.00 6.86 -19.01
N ALA A 72 -5.24 6.52 -18.66
CA ALA A 72 -6.42 6.93 -19.43
C ALA A 72 -6.66 8.45 -19.44
N MET A 73 -6.02 9.21 -18.55
CA MET A 73 -6.10 10.67 -18.49
C MET A 73 -5.00 11.39 -19.27
N VAL A 74 -4.01 10.66 -19.78
CA VAL A 74 -2.99 11.25 -20.65
C VAL A 74 -3.68 11.82 -21.90
N PRO A 75 -3.48 13.11 -22.24
CA PRO A 75 -4.19 13.72 -23.36
C PRO A 75 -3.93 12.99 -24.68
N GLU A 76 -4.98 12.82 -25.49
CA GLU A 76 -4.87 12.19 -26.81
C GLU A 76 -3.75 12.83 -27.65
N GLY A 77 -2.92 11.98 -28.27
CA GLY A 77 -1.78 12.41 -29.08
C GLY A 77 -0.50 12.72 -28.29
N ARG A 78 -0.48 12.57 -26.96
CA ARG A 78 0.75 12.64 -26.15
C ARG A 78 1.38 11.26 -26.00
N ASN A 79 2.66 11.14 -26.32
CA ASN A 79 3.46 9.95 -26.04
C ASN A 79 4.41 10.23 -24.87
N LEU A 80 4.24 9.53 -23.75
CA LEU A 80 5.04 9.80 -22.53
C LEU A 80 6.52 9.42 -22.66
N MET A 81 6.86 8.47 -23.53
CA MET A 81 8.27 8.18 -23.82
C MET A 81 8.93 9.31 -24.60
N GLU A 82 8.21 9.94 -25.52
CA GLU A 82 8.69 11.16 -26.21
C GLU A 82 8.82 12.34 -25.25
N GLU A 83 7.85 12.53 -24.34
CA GLU A 83 7.94 13.55 -23.28
C GLU A 83 9.13 13.30 -22.35
N MET A 84 9.39 12.05 -21.98
CA MET A 84 10.59 11.67 -21.22
C MET A 84 11.87 11.98 -22.01
N GLY A 85 11.87 11.74 -23.31
CA GLY A 85 12.98 12.08 -24.20
C GLY A 85 13.33 13.58 -24.20
N LYS A 86 12.37 14.48 -23.97
CA LYS A 86 12.62 15.93 -23.89
C LYS A 86 13.44 16.35 -22.66
N ILE A 87 13.42 15.54 -21.61
CA ILE A 87 14.20 15.80 -20.38
C ILE A 87 15.69 15.57 -20.62
N PHE A 88 16.07 14.82 -21.65
CA PHE A 88 17.47 14.50 -21.95
C PHE A 88 17.94 15.23 -23.23
N SER A 89 19.08 15.88 -23.13
CA SER A 89 19.82 16.45 -24.26
C SER A 89 20.52 15.35 -25.05
N ALA A 90 20.92 15.65 -26.29
CA ALA A 90 21.64 14.69 -27.16
C ALA A 90 22.99 14.22 -26.59
N ASP A 91 23.58 14.97 -25.66
CA ASP A 91 24.82 14.61 -24.94
C ASP A 91 24.58 13.81 -23.65
N GLY A 92 23.32 13.45 -23.36
CA GLY A 92 22.92 12.74 -22.15
C GLY A 92 22.75 13.62 -20.91
N SER A 93 23.01 14.93 -21.01
CA SER A 93 22.72 15.87 -19.93
C SER A 93 21.22 16.08 -19.76
N MET A 94 20.79 16.46 -18.57
CA MET A 94 19.38 16.76 -18.34
C MET A 94 19.04 18.21 -18.70
N ASN A 95 17.98 18.38 -19.49
CA ASN A 95 17.37 19.66 -19.80
C ASN A 95 16.02 19.78 -19.06
N LEU A 96 16.09 20.19 -17.80
CA LEU A 96 14.90 20.38 -16.97
C LEU A 96 14.08 21.60 -17.38
N ASP A 97 14.66 22.55 -18.10
CA ASP A 97 13.94 23.73 -18.62
C ASP A 97 13.04 23.39 -19.83
N SER A 98 13.11 22.15 -20.33
CA SER A 98 12.24 21.68 -21.41
C SER A 98 10.76 21.72 -21.04
N ASP A 99 9.92 21.96 -22.05
CA ASP A 99 8.46 21.95 -21.96
C ASP A 99 7.91 20.53 -22.11
N PHE A 100 8.28 19.67 -21.16
CA PHE A 100 7.75 18.31 -21.05
C PHE A 100 6.41 18.28 -20.30
N TYR A 101 5.56 17.32 -20.65
CA TYR A 101 4.33 17.03 -19.95
C TYR A 101 4.54 15.97 -18.87
N ALA A 102 4.18 16.28 -17.62
CA ALA A 102 4.13 15.30 -16.53
C ALA A 102 2.67 14.96 -16.17
N PRO A 103 2.26 13.68 -16.14
CA PRO A 103 0.87 13.29 -15.84
C PRO A 103 0.43 13.63 -14.41
N TYR A 104 1.38 13.70 -13.48
CA TYR A 104 1.20 14.09 -12.09
C TYR A 104 2.51 14.70 -11.57
N ASN A 105 2.45 15.29 -10.40
CA ASN A 105 3.60 15.78 -9.65
C ASN A 105 3.57 15.23 -8.21
N TRP A 106 4.60 15.54 -7.43
CA TRP A 106 4.76 14.96 -6.11
C TRP A 106 3.77 15.50 -5.06
N TYR A 107 3.21 16.67 -5.27
CA TYR A 107 2.10 17.17 -4.46
C TYR A 107 0.84 16.31 -4.67
N ASP A 108 0.66 15.74 -5.86
CA ASP A 108 -0.43 14.81 -6.12
C ASP A 108 -0.19 13.47 -5.37
N LEU A 109 1.06 13.00 -5.30
CA LEU A 109 1.42 11.83 -4.47
C LEU A 109 1.22 12.08 -2.98
N ALA A 110 1.36 13.33 -2.54
CA ALA A 110 1.07 13.68 -1.16
C ALA A 110 -0.44 13.81 -0.90
N ASP A 111 -1.21 14.32 -1.87
CA ASP A 111 -2.68 14.28 -1.85
C ASP A 111 -3.22 12.83 -1.80
N ASP A 112 -2.50 11.86 -2.39
CA ASP A 112 -2.84 10.42 -2.26
C ASP A 112 -2.78 9.94 -0.83
N VAL A 113 -1.76 10.35 -0.08
CA VAL A 113 -1.65 10.01 1.35
C VAL A 113 -2.83 10.58 2.13
N VAL A 114 -3.26 11.81 1.81
CA VAL A 114 -4.45 12.41 2.42
C VAL A 114 -5.71 11.61 2.09
N ALA A 115 -5.89 11.25 0.82
CA ALA A 115 -7.05 10.47 0.39
C ALA A 115 -7.09 9.09 1.05
N ILE A 116 -5.96 8.41 1.15
CA ILE A 116 -5.84 7.12 1.87
C ILE A 116 -6.19 7.30 3.34
N MET A 117 -5.69 8.34 4.00
CA MET A 117 -6.05 8.63 5.39
C MET A 117 -7.56 8.84 5.53
N ASP A 118 -8.17 9.65 4.67
CA ASP A 118 -9.60 9.94 4.72
C ASP A 118 -10.45 8.69 4.45
N LEU A 119 -10.08 7.87 3.46
CA LEU A 119 -10.76 6.60 3.12
C LEU A 119 -10.75 5.58 4.28
N HIS A 120 -9.70 5.60 5.09
CA HIS A 120 -9.53 4.72 6.24
C HIS A 120 -9.90 5.38 7.58
N ASN A 121 -10.54 6.56 7.56
CA ASN A 121 -10.92 7.33 8.74
C ASN A 121 -9.74 7.62 9.71
N ILE A 122 -8.56 7.83 9.15
CA ILE A 122 -7.35 8.16 9.90
C ILE A 122 -7.25 9.66 10.08
N ALA A 123 -7.60 10.12 11.28
CA ALA A 123 -7.47 11.53 11.65
C ALA A 123 -6.02 12.00 11.61
N LYS A 124 -5.09 11.20 12.13
CA LYS A 124 -3.67 11.54 12.24
C LYS A 124 -2.79 10.31 12.10
N ALA A 125 -1.69 10.43 11.34
CA ALA A 125 -0.76 9.32 11.11
C ALA A 125 0.69 9.79 11.21
N SER A 126 1.62 8.85 11.40
CA SER A 126 3.01 9.06 11.05
C SER A 126 3.27 8.57 9.62
N VAL A 127 4.31 9.09 8.97
CA VAL A 127 4.76 8.58 7.66
C VAL A 127 6.16 8.02 7.77
N ILE A 128 6.44 6.95 7.02
CA ILE A 128 7.79 6.44 6.82
C ILE A 128 8.07 6.32 5.32
N GLY A 129 9.16 6.91 4.87
CA GLY A 129 9.54 6.93 3.46
C GLY A 129 11.01 6.59 3.25
N PHE A 130 11.29 5.73 2.28
CA PHE A 130 12.66 5.34 1.89
C PHE A 130 13.01 5.90 0.52
N SER A 131 14.26 6.37 0.35
CA SER A 131 14.74 6.84 -0.95
C SER A 131 13.84 7.95 -1.52
N THR A 132 13.33 7.79 -2.74
CA THR A 132 12.33 8.69 -3.33
C THR A 132 11.05 8.81 -2.48
N GLY A 133 10.63 7.73 -1.80
CA GLY A 133 9.52 7.76 -0.84
C GLY A 133 9.79 8.66 0.35
N GLY A 134 11.05 8.85 0.71
CA GLY A 134 11.50 9.83 1.70
C GLY A 134 11.27 11.28 1.25
N VAL A 135 11.42 11.58 -0.04
CA VAL A 135 11.10 12.90 -0.58
C VAL A 135 9.58 13.09 -0.66
N ILE A 136 8.79 12.04 -0.96
CA ILE A 136 7.32 12.13 -0.89
C ILE A 136 6.89 12.42 0.55
N ALA A 137 7.49 11.74 1.54
CA ALA A 137 7.24 12.02 2.95
C ALA A 137 7.54 13.48 3.32
N GLN A 138 8.60 14.09 2.76
CA GLN A 138 8.88 15.52 2.92
C GLN A 138 7.74 16.40 2.36
N VAL A 139 7.22 16.09 1.17
CA VAL A 139 6.12 16.84 0.56
C VAL A 139 4.85 16.71 1.41
N VAL A 140 4.54 15.50 1.87
CA VAL A 140 3.43 15.20 2.78
C VAL A 140 3.57 16.00 4.07
N MET A 141 4.77 16.08 4.66
CA MET A 141 5.05 16.92 5.84
C MET A 141 4.72 18.39 5.60
N CYS A 142 5.18 18.93 4.48
CA CYS A 142 4.97 20.34 4.12
C CYS A 142 3.48 20.67 3.89
N GLN A 143 2.72 19.74 3.31
CA GLN A 143 1.30 19.91 3.04
C GLN A 143 0.41 19.71 4.27
N LEU A 144 0.54 18.55 4.92
CA LEU A 144 -0.35 18.13 6.02
C LEU A 144 0.00 18.78 7.35
N LYS A 145 1.28 19.10 7.57
CA LYS A 145 1.79 19.73 8.78
C LYS A 145 1.38 18.95 10.06
N GLU A 146 1.45 19.61 11.21
CA GLU A 146 1.14 18.99 12.51
C GLU A 146 -0.36 18.67 12.70
N ASP A 147 -1.22 19.16 11.81
CA ASP A 147 -2.68 18.98 11.91
C ASP A 147 -3.07 17.52 11.61
N ARG A 148 -2.43 16.92 10.61
CA ARG A 148 -2.71 15.55 10.15
C ARG A 148 -1.51 14.59 10.31
N LEU A 149 -0.31 15.10 10.61
CA LEU A 149 0.85 14.24 10.88
C LEU A 149 1.32 14.28 12.33
N ASN A 150 1.57 13.09 12.88
CA ASN A 150 2.26 12.91 14.16
C ASN A 150 3.76 13.14 14.01
N SER A 151 4.34 12.55 12.96
CA SER A 151 5.77 12.59 12.70
C SER A 151 6.09 12.05 11.31
N ALA A 152 7.34 12.20 10.89
CA ALA A 152 7.87 11.55 9.71
C ALA A 152 9.21 10.86 10.00
N VAL A 153 9.42 9.73 9.33
CA VAL A 153 10.69 9.00 9.33
C VAL A 153 11.16 8.95 7.88
N ILE A 154 12.28 9.60 7.60
CA ILE A 154 12.85 9.69 6.27
C ILE A 154 14.16 8.89 6.25
N CYS A 155 14.21 7.85 5.45
CA CYS A 155 15.33 6.92 5.39
C CYS A 155 16.06 7.05 4.05
N SER A 156 17.39 7.14 4.09
CA SER A 156 18.26 7.06 2.90
C SER A 156 17.81 7.95 1.74
N SER A 157 17.58 9.22 2.07
CA SER A 157 16.95 10.20 1.18
C SER A 157 17.67 11.54 1.25
N SER A 158 17.31 12.44 0.34
CA SER A 158 17.93 13.75 0.14
C SER A 158 16.89 14.86 0.13
N CYS A 159 17.34 16.09 0.34
CA CYS A 159 16.53 17.30 0.10
C CYS A 159 16.38 17.60 -1.39
N GLU A 160 17.43 17.28 -2.15
CA GLU A 160 17.51 17.48 -3.58
C GLU A 160 17.09 16.20 -4.31
N VAL A 161 16.26 16.36 -5.33
CA VAL A 161 15.89 15.25 -6.23
C VAL A 161 16.94 15.06 -7.33
N LEU A 162 17.82 16.05 -7.50
CA LEU A 162 19.01 16.01 -8.36
C LEU A 162 20.23 16.31 -7.50
N PRO A 163 21.18 15.39 -7.34
CA PRO A 163 22.46 15.77 -6.79
C PRO A 163 23.09 16.84 -7.69
N SER A 164 23.63 17.89 -7.10
CA SER A 164 24.40 18.93 -7.80
C SER A 164 25.65 18.41 -8.53
N GLN A 165 25.92 17.10 -8.46
CA GLN A 165 26.99 16.37 -9.12
C GLN A 165 26.34 15.23 -9.91
N ALA A 166 26.71 15.12 -11.19
CA ALA A 166 26.14 14.19 -12.18
C ALA A 166 25.71 12.83 -11.58
N PRO A 167 24.40 12.61 -11.32
CA PRO A 167 23.92 11.34 -10.77
C PRO A 167 24.34 10.14 -11.65
N PHE A 168 24.50 10.39 -12.96
CA PHE A 168 24.93 9.41 -13.95
C PHE A 168 26.37 8.91 -13.80
N GLU A 169 27.22 9.51 -12.96
CA GLU A 169 28.58 8.99 -12.72
C GLU A 169 28.63 7.95 -11.59
N ASN A 170 27.54 7.80 -10.81
CA ASN A 170 27.48 6.84 -9.72
C ASN A 170 27.27 5.40 -10.25
N PRO A 171 28.24 4.46 -10.06
CA PRO A 171 28.12 3.10 -10.57
C PRO A 171 26.92 2.33 -10.02
N ALA A 172 26.56 2.54 -8.74
CA ALA A 172 25.42 1.86 -8.13
C ALA A 172 24.09 2.33 -8.74
N LEU A 173 23.99 3.63 -9.07
CA LEU A 173 22.82 4.16 -9.75
C LEU A 173 22.75 3.67 -11.21
N GLN A 174 23.89 3.62 -11.91
CA GLN A 174 23.97 3.06 -13.26
C GLN A 174 23.53 1.59 -13.29
N GLU A 175 23.95 0.78 -12.30
CA GLU A 175 23.54 -0.62 -12.17
C GLU A 175 22.03 -0.75 -11.95
N LEU A 176 21.46 0.07 -11.06
CA LEU A 176 20.00 0.10 -10.82
C LEU A 176 19.23 0.48 -12.09
N MET A 177 19.67 1.52 -12.80
CA MET A 177 19.06 1.95 -14.06
C MET A 177 19.18 0.87 -15.15
N ALA A 178 20.32 0.19 -15.24
CA ALA A 178 20.53 -0.89 -16.19
C ALA A 178 19.63 -2.11 -15.88
N ALA A 179 19.47 -2.47 -14.61
CA ALA A 179 18.57 -3.53 -14.18
C ALA A 179 17.11 -3.21 -14.54
N ALA A 180 16.68 -1.97 -14.30
CA ALA A 180 15.34 -1.52 -14.67
C ALA A 180 15.11 -1.51 -16.19
N ALA A 181 16.08 -1.01 -16.97
CA ALA A 181 16.00 -0.98 -18.44
C ALA A 181 16.02 -2.38 -19.08
N ALA A 182 16.55 -3.38 -18.39
CA ALA A 182 16.58 -4.77 -18.87
C ALA A 182 15.21 -5.48 -18.75
N VAL A 183 14.27 -4.93 -17.98
CA VAL A 183 12.92 -5.51 -17.81
C VAL A 183 11.97 -4.88 -18.82
N SER A 184 11.53 -5.69 -19.79
CA SER A 184 10.48 -5.31 -20.75
C SER A 184 9.09 -5.70 -20.24
N PRO A 185 8.02 -5.09 -20.79
CA PRO A 185 6.64 -5.50 -20.52
C PRO A 185 6.40 -7.01 -20.72
N GLU A 186 7.00 -7.59 -21.77
CA GLU A 186 6.83 -8.99 -22.17
C GLU A 186 7.74 -9.98 -21.43
N SER A 187 8.62 -9.49 -20.56
CA SER A 187 9.56 -10.33 -19.82
C SER A 187 8.81 -11.32 -18.93
N SER A 188 9.19 -12.59 -19.00
CA SER A 188 8.67 -13.67 -18.13
C SER A 188 9.00 -13.44 -16.65
N LYS A 189 8.30 -14.15 -15.76
CA LYS A 189 8.55 -14.09 -14.31
C LYS A 189 10.01 -14.38 -13.98
N GLU A 190 10.57 -15.44 -14.59
CA GLU A 190 11.95 -15.85 -14.39
C GLU A 190 12.95 -14.79 -14.87
N GLU A 191 12.66 -14.12 -15.99
CA GLU A 191 13.48 -13.01 -16.50
C GLU A 191 13.42 -11.79 -15.58
N ARG A 192 12.25 -11.44 -15.03
CA ARG A 192 12.11 -10.34 -14.07
C ARG A 192 12.86 -10.62 -12.78
N VAL A 193 12.75 -11.83 -12.22
CA VAL A 193 13.53 -12.25 -11.04
C VAL A 193 15.03 -12.16 -11.36
N LYS A 194 15.47 -12.70 -12.48
CA LYS A 194 16.88 -12.66 -12.89
C LYS A 194 17.40 -11.23 -13.07
N GLY A 195 16.59 -10.33 -13.63
CA GLY A 195 16.97 -8.95 -13.91
C GLY A 195 16.98 -8.05 -12.68
N LEU A 196 15.98 -8.18 -11.80
CA LEU A 196 15.77 -7.27 -10.67
C LEU A 196 16.46 -7.74 -9.39
N LEU A 197 16.48 -9.05 -9.11
CA LEU A 197 16.94 -9.60 -7.83
C LEU A 197 18.37 -9.16 -7.45
N PRO A 198 19.37 -9.12 -8.35
CA PRO A 198 20.71 -8.68 -7.98
C PRO A 198 20.74 -7.23 -7.46
N SER A 199 20.02 -6.32 -8.12
CA SER A 199 19.91 -4.92 -7.68
C SER A 199 19.18 -4.79 -6.35
N GLN A 200 18.13 -5.60 -6.12
CA GLN A 200 17.40 -5.63 -4.85
C GLN A 200 18.29 -6.18 -3.73
N MET A 201 19.00 -7.28 -3.95
CA MET A 201 19.93 -7.84 -2.97
C MET A 201 21.03 -6.84 -2.61
N SER A 202 21.55 -6.09 -3.58
CA SER A 202 22.52 -5.02 -3.35
C SER A 202 21.94 -3.90 -2.48
N MET A 203 20.76 -3.38 -2.82
CA MET A 203 20.08 -2.32 -2.05
C MET A 203 19.78 -2.72 -0.61
N TRP A 204 19.37 -3.97 -0.40
CA TRP A 204 19.04 -4.53 0.90
C TRP A 204 20.24 -5.18 1.62
N GLU A 205 21.46 -5.08 1.10
CA GLU A 205 22.66 -5.73 1.66
C GLU A 205 22.46 -7.23 1.97
N VAL A 206 21.76 -7.94 1.09
CA VAL A 206 21.46 -9.37 1.19
C VAL A 206 22.56 -10.17 0.48
N ALA A 207 23.23 -11.04 1.21
CA ALA A 207 24.21 -11.95 0.64
C ALA A 207 23.53 -13.10 -0.13
N GLU A 208 24.22 -13.64 -1.13
CA GLU A 208 23.77 -14.83 -1.85
C GLU A 208 23.59 -16.02 -0.88
N GLY A 209 22.45 -16.69 -0.97
CA GLY A 209 22.07 -17.79 -0.08
C GLY A 209 21.54 -17.35 1.30
N ASP A 210 21.46 -16.05 1.59
CA ASP A 210 20.76 -15.58 2.79
C ASP A 210 19.25 -15.84 2.65
N PRO A 211 18.54 -16.27 3.72
CA PRO A 211 17.08 -16.47 3.69
C PRO A 211 16.29 -15.26 3.16
N TRP A 212 16.82 -14.04 3.30
CA TRP A 212 16.21 -12.82 2.76
C TRP A 212 16.13 -12.79 1.24
N GLN A 213 16.98 -13.54 0.55
CA GLN A 213 16.91 -13.64 -0.90
C GLN A 213 15.54 -14.19 -1.34
N ALA A 214 14.97 -15.16 -0.62
CA ALA A 214 13.65 -15.70 -0.93
C ALA A 214 12.52 -14.68 -0.72
N ILE A 215 12.66 -13.76 0.24
CA ILE A 215 11.70 -12.69 0.50
C ILE A 215 11.70 -11.70 -0.67
N LEU A 216 12.89 -11.28 -1.12
CA LEU A 216 13.04 -10.38 -2.27
C LEU A 216 12.57 -11.04 -3.58
N THR A 217 12.91 -12.32 -3.78
CA THR A 217 12.41 -13.09 -4.92
C THR A 217 10.88 -13.12 -4.92
N LYS A 218 10.27 -13.47 -3.78
CA LYS A 218 8.81 -13.51 -3.65
C LYS A 218 8.16 -12.16 -3.94
N ALA A 219 8.74 -11.05 -3.48
CA ALA A 219 8.21 -9.72 -3.80
C ALA A 219 8.18 -9.46 -5.32
N ILE A 220 9.24 -9.82 -6.04
CA ILE A 220 9.31 -9.68 -7.51
C ILE A 220 8.29 -10.61 -8.20
N GLU A 221 8.13 -11.84 -7.71
CA GLU A 221 7.15 -12.80 -8.26
C GLU A 221 5.71 -12.34 -8.03
N ASP A 222 5.40 -11.82 -6.84
CA ASP A 222 4.07 -11.28 -6.50
C ASP A 222 3.76 -10.02 -7.32
N ASP A 223 4.77 -9.19 -7.63
CA ASP A 223 4.63 -8.05 -8.54
C ASP A 223 4.28 -8.52 -9.95
N TYR A 224 4.98 -9.54 -10.46
CA TYR A 224 4.67 -10.14 -11.76
C TYR A 224 3.26 -10.72 -11.80
N ASP A 225 2.84 -11.47 -10.79
CA ASP A 225 1.53 -12.12 -10.76
C ASP A 225 0.36 -11.13 -10.72
N LYS A 226 0.61 -9.93 -10.18
CA LYS A 226 -0.35 -8.81 -10.20
C LYS A 226 -0.31 -7.98 -11.48
N GLY A 227 0.60 -8.32 -12.40
CA GLY A 227 0.83 -7.59 -13.65
C GLY A 227 1.49 -6.23 -13.45
N TRP A 228 2.23 -6.05 -12.35
CA TRP A 228 2.96 -4.83 -12.12
C TRP A 228 4.20 -4.77 -13.01
N MET A 229 4.45 -3.63 -13.65
CA MET A 229 5.44 -3.43 -14.73
C MET A 229 5.03 -3.95 -16.12
N ASP A 230 3.82 -4.47 -16.32
CA ASP A 230 3.36 -5.04 -17.62
C ASP A 230 3.14 -4.01 -18.74
N ILE A 231 3.25 -2.71 -18.44
CA ILE A 231 2.94 -1.65 -19.40
C ILE A 231 4.22 -0.99 -19.92
N TYR A 232 5.11 -0.55 -19.01
CA TYR A 232 6.37 0.13 -19.37
C TYR A 232 7.62 -0.64 -18.96
N GLY A 233 7.49 -1.87 -18.45
CA GLY A 233 8.61 -2.60 -17.86
C GLY A 233 9.20 -1.83 -16.68
N GLY A 234 10.51 -1.93 -16.49
CA GLY A 234 11.21 -1.15 -15.47
C GLY A 234 11.44 0.32 -15.86
N MET A 235 11.15 0.70 -17.11
CA MET A 235 11.40 2.04 -17.64
C MET A 235 10.12 2.89 -17.61
N ASN A 236 9.64 3.20 -16.40
CA ASN A 236 8.39 3.92 -16.18
C ASN A 236 8.52 5.43 -16.48
N PRO A 237 7.89 5.97 -17.55
CA PRO A 237 7.96 7.38 -17.88
C PRO A 237 7.17 8.26 -16.89
N PHE A 238 6.14 7.72 -16.24
CA PHE A 238 5.34 8.46 -15.25
C PHE A 238 6.22 8.95 -14.09
N SER A 239 6.95 8.02 -13.45
CA SER A 239 7.84 8.35 -12.34
C SER A 239 8.96 9.29 -12.76
N THR A 240 9.56 9.08 -13.94
CA THR A 240 10.65 9.91 -14.46
C THR A 240 10.19 11.35 -14.74
N LEU A 241 9.02 11.52 -15.35
CA LEU A 241 8.44 12.84 -15.64
C LEU A 241 8.02 13.57 -14.36
N ALA A 242 7.42 12.88 -13.39
CA ALA A 242 7.07 13.48 -12.10
C ALA A 242 8.31 13.91 -11.31
N TRP A 243 9.35 13.07 -11.31
CA TRP A 243 10.66 13.38 -10.74
C TRP A 243 11.28 14.64 -11.36
N ALA A 244 11.31 14.74 -12.70
CA ALA A 244 11.81 15.93 -13.39
C ALA A 244 10.94 17.18 -13.11
N SER A 245 9.63 17.01 -12.96
CA SER A 245 8.71 18.11 -12.63
C SER A 245 9.00 18.69 -11.25
N PHE A 246 9.24 17.84 -10.26
CA PHE A 246 9.57 18.28 -8.90
C PHE A 246 10.86 19.08 -8.82
N ALA A 247 11.88 18.70 -9.60
CA ALA A 247 13.14 19.43 -9.68
C ALA A 247 12.96 20.92 -10.00
N LYS A 248 11.94 21.29 -10.80
CA LYS A 248 11.61 22.70 -11.11
C LYS A 248 11.12 23.49 -9.89
N SER A 249 10.58 22.81 -8.88
CA SER A 249 10.01 23.41 -7.66
C SER A 249 10.91 23.28 -6.42
N HIS A 250 12.16 22.85 -6.61
CA HIS A 250 13.06 22.48 -5.53
C HIS A 250 13.26 23.60 -4.49
N GLU A 251 13.54 24.84 -4.91
CA GLU A 251 13.76 25.96 -3.98
C GLU A 251 12.55 26.25 -3.09
N GLN A 252 11.34 26.14 -3.66
CA GLN A 252 10.09 26.31 -2.92
C GLN A 252 9.89 25.17 -1.91
N HIS A 253 10.23 23.94 -2.28
CA HIS A 253 10.16 22.79 -1.38
C HIS A 253 11.11 22.93 -0.20
N ILE A 254 12.38 23.31 -0.44
CA ILE A 254 13.36 23.58 0.61
C ILE A 254 12.85 24.64 1.58
N SER A 255 12.33 25.75 1.05
CA SER A 255 11.76 26.83 1.87
C SER A 255 10.60 26.34 2.74
N SER A 256 9.81 25.38 2.24
CA SER A 256 8.70 24.77 2.98
C SER A 256 9.18 23.81 4.07
N LEU A 257 10.23 23.04 3.82
CA LEU A 257 10.85 22.15 4.80
C LEU A 257 11.48 22.92 5.97
N GLU A 258 12.12 24.05 5.70
CA GLU A 258 12.72 24.93 6.72
C GLU A 258 11.66 25.48 7.68
N GLN A 259 10.43 25.66 7.20
CA GLN A 259 9.30 26.14 7.99
C GLN A 259 8.49 25.01 8.65
N ASN A 260 8.77 23.75 8.29
CA ASN A 260 8.02 22.61 8.78
C ASN A 260 8.29 22.38 10.27
N LYS A 261 7.22 22.04 11.00
CA LYS A 261 7.27 21.79 12.44
C LYS A 261 6.95 20.35 12.82
N VAL A 262 6.52 19.52 11.85
CA VAL A 262 6.29 18.09 12.07
C VAL A 262 7.59 17.44 12.57
N PRO A 263 7.55 16.75 13.72
CA PRO A 263 8.64 15.90 14.20
C PRO A 263 9.21 15.01 13.11
N CYS A 264 10.51 15.10 12.84
CA CYS A 264 11.14 14.32 11.79
C CYS A 264 12.35 13.54 12.32
N LEU A 265 12.47 12.28 11.93
CA LEU A 265 13.69 11.49 12.11
C LEU A 265 14.26 11.20 10.72
N VAL A 266 15.50 11.62 10.49
CA VAL A 266 16.28 11.27 9.31
C VAL A 266 17.19 10.11 9.69
N VAL A 267 17.01 8.96 9.03
CA VAL A 267 17.83 7.76 9.23
C VAL A 267 18.75 7.60 8.03
N ALA A 268 20.04 7.63 8.25
CA ALA A 268 21.04 7.67 7.18
C ALA A 268 22.00 6.48 7.23
N GLY A 269 22.18 5.83 6.08
CA GLY A 269 23.20 4.81 5.87
C GLY A 269 24.55 5.46 5.58
N ARG A 270 25.55 5.24 6.44
CA ARG A 270 26.91 5.77 6.22
C ARG A 270 27.62 5.13 5.03
N LYS A 271 27.14 3.97 4.57
CA LYS A 271 27.68 3.23 3.42
C LYS A 271 26.71 3.24 2.24
N ASP A 272 25.69 4.09 2.26
CA ASP A 272 24.73 4.19 1.17
C ASP A 272 25.46 4.55 -0.14
N PRO A 273 25.47 3.65 -1.13
CA PRO A 273 26.17 3.89 -2.39
C PRO A 273 25.35 4.76 -3.35
N LEU A 274 24.06 4.97 -3.09
CA LEU A 274 23.14 5.73 -3.94
C LEU A 274 22.96 7.16 -3.45
N VAL A 275 22.72 7.34 -2.16
CA VAL A 275 22.49 8.65 -1.52
C VAL A 275 23.64 8.95 -0.55
N PRO A 276 24.58 9.84 -0.91
CA PRO A 276 25.70 10.16 -0.04
C PRO A 276 25.24 10.65 1.33
N TYR A 277 25.91 10.23 2.40
CA TYR A 277 25.57 10.62 3.79
C TYR A 277 25.39 12.13 3.99
N ALA A 278 26.21 12.95 3.32
CA ALA A 278 26.12 14.41 3.34
C ALA A 278 24.74 14.96 2.91
N GLN A 279 24.02 14.23 2.05
CA GLN A 279 22.66 14.60 1.64
C GLN A 279 21.66 14.41 2.78
N SER A 280 21.81 13.37 3.59
CA SER A 280 21.00 13.19 4.80
C SER A 280 21.35 14.20 5.90
N GLU A 281 22.62 14.59 6.01
CA GLU A 281 23.04 15.71 6.89
C GLU A 281 22.38 17.02 6.47
N MET A 282 22.40 17.32 5.16
CA MET A 282 21.73 18.50 4.62
C MET A 282 20.22 18.45 4.84
N LEU A 283 19.58 17.29 4.62
CA LEU A 283 18.16 17.10 4.86
C LEU A 283 17.78 17.37 6.32
N ALA A 284 18.55 16.81 7.27
CA ALA A 284 18.31 17.05 8.68
C ALA A 284 18.52 18.53 9.06
N ALA A 285 19.53 19.19 8.49
CA ALA A 285 19.80 20.61 8.76
C ALA A 285 18.71 21.54 8.20
N LYS A 286 18.14 21.21 7.04
CA LYS A 286 17.09 21.99 6.37
C LYS A 286 15.70 21.71 6.88
N THR A 287 15.47 20.55 7.49
CA THR A 287 14.17 20.19 8.03
C THR A 287 14.03 20.75 9.45
N GLY A 288 13.09 21.69 9.66
CA GLY A 288 13.03 22.51 10.87
C GLY A 288 13.06 21.77 12.22
N ARG A 289 12.41 20.60 12.33
CA ARG A 289 12.43 19.73 13.53
C ARG A 289 12.93 18.31 13.25
N ALA A 290 14.05 18.19 12.54
CA ALA A 290 14.67 16.89 12.30
C ALA A 290 15.70 16.49 13.36
N VAL A 291 15.72 15.19 13.68
CA VAL A 291 16.82 14.49 14.35
C VAL A 291 17.52 13.63 13.31
N LEU A 292 18.84 13.67 13.25
CA LEU A 292 19.63 12.78 12.38
C LEU A 292 20.17 11.61 13.19
N GLU A 293 19.89 10.39 12.73
CA GLU A 293 20.51 9.17 13.22
C GLU A 293 21.22 8.46 12.07
N SER A 294 22.47 8.08 12.28
CA SER A 294 23.28 7.43 11.24
C SER A 294 23.86 6.10 11.71
N HIS A 295 23.82 5.13 10.80
CA HIS A 295 24.18 3.74 11.05
C HIS A 295 25.03 3.19 9.90
N ASP A 296 25.74 2.08 10.13
CA ASP A 296 26.68 1.50 9.17
C ASP A 296 26.02 0.51 8.19
N PHE A 297 24.94 0.95 7.55
CA PHE A 297 24.23 0.23 6.48
C PHE A 297 24.35 0.93 5.12
N GLY A 298 23.97 0.21 4.07
CA GLY A 298 23.91 0.64 2.67
C GLY A 298 22.68 1.50 2.36
N HIS A 299 21.95 1.19 1.30
CA HIS A 299 20.79 1.99 0.89
C HIS A 299 19.53 1.68 1.70
N ILE A 300 19.18 0.41 1.85
CA ILE A 300 18.06 -0.03 2.69
C ILE A 300 18.61 -0.74 3.92
N LEU A 301 17.87 -0.63 5.04
CA LEU A 301 18.18 -1.33 6.29
C LEU A 301 17.93 -2.84 6.13
N GLY A 302 19.01 -3.55 5.79
CA GLY A 302 19.04 -4.97 5.49
C GLY A 302 19.30 -5.92 6.67
N PRO A 303 19.26 -7.23 6.45
CA PRO A 303 19.59 -8.23 7.46
C PRO A 303 21.05 -8.13 7.95
N ALA A 304 21.99 -7.78 7.08
CA ALA A 304 23.41 -7.64 7.46
C ALA A 304 23.62 -6.49 8.47
N SER A 305 22.88 -5.41 8.29
CA SER A 305 22.93 -4.20 9.12
C SER A 305 22.15 -4.33 10.44
N ASN A 306 21.32 -5.38 10.57
CA ASN A 306 20.60 -5.76 11.79
C ASN A 306 21.36 -6.72 12.72
N ARG A 307 22.55 -7.22 12.33
CA ARG A 307 23.36 -8.11 13.17
C ARG A 307 24.17 -7.31 14.20
N LEU A 308 23.65 -7.18 15.42
CA LEU A 308 24.51 -6.87 16.57
C LEU A 308 25.44 -8.07 16.82
N PRO A 309 26.73 -7.86 17.22
CA PRO A 309 27.70 -8.95 17.39
C PRO A 309 27.25 -10.11 18.28
N ASN A 310 26.25 -9.91 19.15
CA ASN A 310 25.83 -10.87 20.18
C ASN A 310 24.33 -11.22 20.19
N GLN A 311 23.54 -10.88 19.15
CA GLN A 311 22.11 -11.24 19.12
C GLN A 311 21.72 -11.96 17.83
N VAL A 312 21.76 -13.29 17.89
CA VAL A 312 21.06 -14.17 16.96
C VAL A 312 19.77 -14.59 17.68
N GLY A 313 18.65 -13.86 17.47
CA GLY A 313 17.39 -14.29 18.08
C GLY A 313 16.21 -13.32 18.12
N SER A 314 16.36 -12.03 17.83
CA SER A 314 15.21 -11.13 17.73
C SER A 314 15.52 -9.99 16.77
N PHE A 315 15.18 -10.22 15.50
CA PHE A 315 15.33 -9.33 14.35
C PHE A 315 14.72 -7.91 14.57
N CYS A 316 13.78 -7.79 15.50
CA CYS A 316 12.97 -6.59 15.67
C CYS A 316 13.48 -5.59 16.71
N THR A 317 14.72 -5.54 17.22
CA THR A 317 15.04 -4.69 18.39
C THR A 317 16.02 -3.52 18.20
N SER A 318 16.88 -3.49 17.17
CA SER A 318 17.94 -2.48 17.10
C SER A 318 17.63 -1.23 16.27
N VAL A 319 16.89 -1.34 15.16
CA VAL A 319 16.70 -0.22 14.19
C VAL A 319 15.39 0.53 14.40
N LEU A 320 14.29 -0.19 14.69
CA LEU A 320 13.02 0.45 15.04
C LEU A 320 12.99 0.90 16.51
N GLY A 321 13.99 0.55 17.34
CA GLY A 321 14.10 1.02 18.73
C GLY A 321 14.28 2.54 18.77
N PRO A 322 15.29 3.09 18.09
CA PRO A 322 15.47 4.52 17.92
C PRO A 322 14.33 5.22 17.19
N ILE A 323 13.72 4.62 16.16
CA ILE A 323 12.52 5.18 15.49
C ILE A 323 11.34 5.28 16.47
N VAL A 324 10.98 4.19 17.17
CA VAL A 324 9.90 4.19 18.17
C VAL A 324 10.23 5.09 19.37
N GLN A 325 11.50 5.20 19.75
CA GLN A 325 11.95 6.06 20.84
C GLN A 325 12.02 7.54 20.41
N ALA A 326 12.33 7.83 19.15
CA ALA A 326 12.28 9.15 18.54
C ALA A 326 10.83 9.61 18.46
N LEU A 327 9.90 8.76 17.97
CA LEU A 327 8.46 8.97 18.08
C LEU A 327 8.13 9.40 19.52
N ARG A 328 8.43 8.59 20.53
CA ARG A 328 8.22 8.90 21.96
C ARG A 328 8.91 10.18 22.48
N ARG A 329 10.09 10.56 21.97
CA ARG A 329 10.88 11.74 22.43
C ARG A 329 10.33 13.07 21.95
N VAL A 330 9.61 13.11 20.83
CA VAL A 330 9.07 14.37 20.28
C VAL A 330 7.72 14.77 20.89
N SER A 331 7.48 14.38 22.16
CA SER A 331 6.22 14.55 22.89
C SER A 331 5.04 13.81 22.27
N PHE A 332 5.32 12.61 21.77
CA PHE A 332 4.32 11.67 21.34
C PHE A 332 3.72 10.95 22.54
N GLU A 333 2.47 11.28 22.82
CA GLU A 333 1.57 10.38 23.52
C GLU A 333 0.71 9.68 22.48
N PHE A 334 0.74 8.35 22.53
CA PHE A 334 -0.15 7.51 21.75
C PHE A 334 -1.58 7.75 22.25
N HIS A 335 -2.37 8.48 21.47
CA HIS A 335 -3.79 8.65 21.74
C HIS A 335 -4.55 7.63 20.92
N ALA A 336 -5.50 6.94 21.55
CA ALA A 336 -6.45 6.09 20.83
C ALA A 336 -7.15 6.94 19.74
N PRO A 337 -7.46 6.37 18.57
CA PRO A 337 -8.19 7.10 17.54
C PRO A 337 -9.52 7.63 18.12
N THR A 338 -9.74 8.94 18.02
CA THR A 338 -11.07 9.52 18.22
C THR A 338 -11.88 9.25 16.96
N TYR A 339 -12.68 8.19 16.99
CA TYR A 339 -13.69 7.96 15.98
C TYR A 339 -14.76 9.07 16.11
N PRO A 340 -15.28 9.61 15.00
CA PRO A 340 -16.47 10.44 15.06
C PRO A 340 -17.58 9.65 15.76
N ASP A 341 -18.33 10.30 16.65
CA ASP A 341 -19.58 9.74 17.16
C ASP A 341 -20.47 9.51 15.94
N GLU A 342 -20.53 8.26 15.47
CA GLU A 342 -21.65 7.78 14.68
C GLU A 342 -22.84 7.80 15.63
N GLY A 343 -23.43 8.99 15.79
CA GLY A 343 -24.74 9.13 16.40
C GLY A 343 -25.62 8.12 15.71
N MET A 344 -26.20 7.21 16.52
CA MET A 344 -27.10 6.15 16.10
C MET A 344 -27.84 6.60 14.85
N ALA A 345 -27.47 6.05 13.69
CA ALA A 345 -28.25 6.29 12.49
C ALA A 345 -29.66 5.90 12.86
N ASP A 346 -30.58 6.87 12.86
CA ASP A 346 -32.00 6.62 13.08
C ASP A 346 -32.37 5.44 12.19
N GLU A 347 -32.63 4.28 12.81
CA GLU A 347 -33.06 3.10 12.08
C GLU A 347 -34.27 3.55 11.27
N ALA A 348 -34.14 3.53 9.95
CA ALA A 348 -35.24 3.87 9.07
C ALA A 348 -36.41 2.92 9.41
N ASP A 349 -37.55 3.50 9.78
CA ASP A 349 -38.75 2.77 10.17
C ASP A 349 -39.05 1.67 9.13
N VAL A 350 -39.04 0.42 9.61
CA VAL A 350 -39.39 -0.75 8.81
C VAL A 350 -40.87 -0.64 8.45
N ASP A 351 -41.16 -0.38 7.17
CA ASP A 351 -42.51 -0.33 6.61
C ASP A 351 -43.21 -1.67 6.82
N SER A 352 -44.20 -1.69 7.72
CA SER A 352 -44.92 -2.89 8.16
C SER A 352 -46.00 -3.36 7.17
N ASP A 353 -46.21 -2.67 6.05
CA ASP A 353 -47.35 -2.90 5.16
C ASP A 353 -47.02 -3.65 3.85
N ALA A 354 -45.83 -4.23 3.71
CA ALA A 354 -45.52 -5.09 2.57
C ALA A 354 -46.04 -6.54 2.78
N GLU A 355 -47.37 -6.71 2.82
CA GLU A 355 -48.01 -8.03 2.69
C GLU A 355 -47.75 -8.62 1.30
N ILE A 356 -46.94 -9.68 1.20
CA ILE A 356 -46.85 -10.51 -0.01
C ILE A 356 -47.68 -11.77 0.23
N HIS A 357 -48.83 -11.82 -0.45
CA HIS A 357 -49.78 -12.91 -0.49
C HIS A 357 -49.14 -14.29 -0.72
N SER A 358 -49.44 -15.22 0.17
CA SER A 358 -49.26 -16.65 0.00
C SER A 358 -50.22 -17.21 -1.06
N VAL A 359 -49.69 -17.87 -2.10
CA VAL A 359 -50.49 -18.70 -2.99
C VAL A 359 -49.78 -20.02 -3.26
N GLY A 360 -50.42 -21.12 -2.84
CA GLY A 360 -50.43 -22.38 -3.57
C GLY A 360 -49.34 -23.39 -3.23
N GLU A 361 -49.67 -24.29 -2.31
CA GLU A 361 -49.07 -25.62 -2.19
C GLU A 361 -49.30 -26.45 -3.47
N ASP A 362 -48.29 -27.23 -3.87
CA ASP A 362 -48.47 -28.49 -4.60
C ASP A 362 -47.37 -29.49 -4.21
N GLU A 363 -47.79 -30.74 -4.05
CA GLU A 363 -47.20 -31.84 -3.30
C GLU A 363 -46.21 -32.76 -4.07
N MET A 364 -45.15 -33.20 -3.36
CA MET A 364 -44.47 -34.55 -3.34
C MET A 364 -43.61 -35.04 -4.53
N PRO A 365 -42.73 -36.09 -4.38
CA PRO A 365 -42.14 -36.81 -3.22
C PRO A 365 -40.57 -36.79 -3.25
N GLY A 366 -39.72 -37.21 -2.30
CA GLY A 366 -39.74 -38.30 -1.31
C GLY A 366 -38.60 -39.30 -1.62
N ASP A 367 -37.47 -39.20 -0.90
CA ASP A 367 -36.46 -40.25 -0.60
C ASP A 367 -35.46 -39.61 0.40
N GLY A 368 -35.37 -40.02 1.68
CA GLY A 368 -34.68 -41.22 2.16
C GLY A 368 -33.18 -40.89 2.32
N GLU A 369 -32.51 -40.89 3.47
CA GLU A 369 -32.71 -41.55 4.77
C GLU A 369 -32.10 -40.68 5.88
N GLU A 370 -32.75 -40.68 7.05
CA GLU A 370 -32.26 -40.09 8.31
C GLU A 370 -31.23 -41.02 8.96
N ASP A 371 -30.17 -40.47 9.51
CA ASP A 371 -29.38 -41.14 10.54
C ASP A 371 -29.09 -40.15 11.68
N ASP A 372 -29.86 -40.32 12.76
CA ASP A 372 -29.74 -39.69 14.07
C ASP A 372 -28.43 -40.10 14.75
N LEU A 373 -27.58 -39.13 15.09
CA LEU A 373 -26.46 -39.35 16.01
C LEU A 373 -26.59 -38.47 17.25
N MET A 374 -27.15 -39.10 18.28
CA MET A 374 -27.19 -38.67 19.68
C MET A 374 -25.78 -38.53 20.25
N TYR A 375 -25.40 -37.33 20.68
CA TYR A 375 -24.19 -37.11 21.48
C TYR A 375 -24.40 -37.61 22.92
N GLN A 376 -23.74 -38.71 23.29
CA GLN A 376 -23.47 -39.07 24.69
C GLN A 376 -22.11 -38.48 25.09
N GLU A 377 -22.07 -37.78 26.23
CA GLU A 377 -20.85 -37.33 26.91
C GLU A 377 -20.10 -38.54 27.48
N ASP A 378 -18.96 -38.89 26.91
CA ASP A 378 -18.00 -39.81 27.51
C ASP A 378 -16.97 -39.05 28.34
N VAL A 379 -16.97 -39.33 29.64
CA VAL A 379 -15.97 -38.86 30.62
C VAL A 379 -14.64 -39.60 30.38
N PRO A 380 -13.51 -38.91 30.17
CA PRO A 380 -12.24 -39.61 29.99
C PRO A 380 -11.74 -40.21 31.31
N LYS A 381 -11.42 -41.51 31.29
CA LYS A 381 -10.63 -42.16 32.36
C LYS A 381 -9.16 -41.71 32.32
N PRO A 382 -8.48 -41.59 33.47
CA PRO A 382 -7.07 -41.18 33.51
C PRO A 382 -6.13 -42.30 33.03
N PRO A 383 -4.99 -41.94 32.40
CA PRO A 383 -3.96 -42.90 31.98
C PRO A 383 -3.10 -43.38 33.16
N PRO A 384 -2.39 -44.52 33.03
CA PRO A 384 -1.59 -45.10 34.10
C PRO A 384 -0.25 -44.39 34.27
N GLU A 385 0.23 -44.41 35.52
CA GLU A 385 1.48 -43.84 36.01
C GLU A 385 2.71 -44.32 35.24
N ASP A 386 3.57 -43.39 34.84
CA ASP A 386 4.98 -43.63 34.52
C ASP A 386 5.85 -42.57 35.20
N ASP A 387 6.96 -43.04 35.75
CA ASP A 387 7.82 -42.40 36.73
C ASP A 387 8.73 -41.32 36.12
N GLY A 388 8.85 -40.19 36.83
CA GLY A 388 10.05 -39.36 36.83
C GLY A 388 9.92 -37.99 36.17
N ASP A 389 9.53 -36.98 36.95
CA ASP A 389 10.28 -35.71 37.01
C ASP A 389 9.86 -34.85 38.23
N ASP A 390 10.80 -34.06 38.74
CA ASP A 390 10.70 -33.24 39.96
C ASP A 390 9.62 -32.14 39.90
N HIS A 391 8.36 -32.48 40.18
CA HIS A 391 7.32 -31.51 40.54
C HIS A 391 6.87 -31.71 42.00
N GLN A 392 7.47 -30.93 42.91
CA GLN A 392 6.93 -30.77 44.26
C GLN A 392 5.57 -30.07 44.18
N VAL A 393 4.49 -30.86 44.23
CA VAL A 393 3.14 -30.36 44.50
C VAL A 393 3.12 -29.79 45.91
N LEU A 394 3.03 -28.46 46.04
CA LEU A 394 2.79 -27.79 47.31
C LEU A 394 1.43 -28.23 47.86
N GLN A 395 1.41 -29.23 48.74
CA GLN A 395 0.22 -29.59 49.49
C GLN A 395 -0.04 -28.51 50.55
N ALA A 396 -1.14 -27.78 50.41
CA ALA A 396 -1.58 -26.80 51.39
C ALA A 396 -1.93 -27.52 52.71
N ASN A 397 -1.17 -27.22 53.77
CA ASN A 397 -1.36 -27.73 55.14
C ASN A 397 -2.52 -27.04 55.89
N VAL A 398 -3.45 -26.39 55.18
CA VAL A 398 -4.51 -25.59 55.80
C VAL A 398 -5.80 -26.41 55.85
N ASP A 399 -6.36 -26.58 57.05
CA ASP A 399 -7.62 -27.28 57.26
C ASP A 399 -8.75 -26.59 56.46
N PRO A 400 -9.44 -27.30 55.55
CA PRO A 400 -10.53 -26.75 54.74
C PRO A 400 -11.63 -26.05 55.56
N LYS A 401 -11.84 -26.48 56.82
CA LYS A 401 -12.83 -25.86 57.71
C LYS A 401 -12.37 -24.51 58.25
N GLU A 402 -11.08 -24.37 58.55
CA GLU A 402 -10.49 -23.12 59.01
C GLU A 402 -10.47 -22.07 57.88
N TRP A 403 -10.24 -22.54 56.65
CA TRP A 403 -10.34 -21.70 55.47
C TRP A 403 -11.77 -21.22 55.19
N LEU A 404 -12.77 -22.09 55.37
CA LEU A 404 -14.17 -21.73 55.18
C LEU A 404 -14.64 -20.64 56.16
N LEU A 405 -14.20 -20.75 57.43
CA LEU A 405 -14.49 -19.75 58.47
C LEU A 405 -13.85 -18.40 58.15
N GLU A 406 -12.65 -18.41 57.59
CA GLU A 406 -11.97 -17.19 57.19
C GLU A 406 -12.65 -16.54 55.98
N VAL A 407 -13.10 -17.34 55.01
CA VAL A 407 -13.89 -16.87 53.86
C VAL A 407 -15.22 -16.27 54.31
N GLU A 408 -15.93 -16.90 55.25
CA GLU A 408 -17.15 -16.31 55.84
C GLU A 408 -16.85 -14.99 56.57
N ARG A 409 -15.73 -14.91 57.29
CA ARG A 409 -15.29 -13.70 58.01
C ARG A 409 -15.02 -12.52 57.08
N VAL A 410 -14.45 -12.74 55.89
CA VAL A 410 -14.19 -11.68 54.90
C VAL A 410 -15.27 -11.52 53.83
N SER A 411 -16.28 -12.40 53.78
CA SER A 411 -17.34 -12.39 52.76
C SER A 411 -18.08 -11.05 52.66
N SER A 412 -18.38 -10.41 53.80
CA SER A 412 -19.03 -9.10 53.83
C SER A 412 -18.13 -7.93 53.40
N ARG A 413 -16.80 -8.13 53.37
CA ARG A 413 -15.79 -7.17 52.90
C ARG A 413 -15.38 -7.39 51.43
N LEU A 414 -15.79 -8.53 50.85
CA LEU A 414 -15.56 -8.93 49.46
C LEU A 414 -16.75 -8.61 48.54
N LYS A 415 -17.72 -7.81 49.00
CA LYS A 415 -18.74 -7.22 48.11
C LYS A 415 -18.10 -6.13 47.25
N VAL A 416 -17.50 -6.56 46.15
CA VAL A 416 -17.12 -5.66 45.05
C VAL A 416 -18.39 -5.31 44.29
N THR A 417 -18.98 -4.15 44.57
CA THR A 417 -19.94 -3.53 43.66
C THR A 417 -19.15 -3.00 42.47
N MET A 418 -19.04 -3.82 41.42
CA MET A 418 -18.50 -3.39 40.12
C MET A 418 -19.52 -2.45 39.46
N PRO A 419 -19.15 -1.22 39.06
CA PRO A 419 -19.95 -0.46 38.12
C PRO A 419 -20.01 -1.23 36.78
N ASN A 420 -21.18 -1.30 36.15
CA ASN A 420 -21.33 -1.78 34.77
C ASN A 420 -20.49 -0.89 33.85
N ASP A 421 -19.25 -1.27 33.61
CA ASP A 421 -18.38 -0.61 32.64
C ASP A 421 -18.31 -1.51 31.40
N SER A 422 -18.59 -0.94 30.22
CA SER A 422 -18.63 -1.62 28.93
C SER A 422 -17.27 -2.19 28.47
N LYS A 423 -16.25 -2.08 29.32
CA LYS A 423 -14.89 -2.62 29.15
C LYS A 423 -14.72 -4.04 29.70
N GLU A 424 -15.77 -4.65 30.25
CA GLU A 424 -15.67 -6.02 30.74
C GLU A 424 -15.73 -7.02 29.57
N TRP A 425 -14.67 -7.81 29.39
CA TRP A 425 -14.54 -8.83 28.34
C TRP A 425 -15.72 -9.81 28.27
N ARG A 426 -16.46 -9.98 29.38
CA ARG A 426 -17.66 -10.81 29.46
C ARG A 426 -18.83 -10.23 28.66
N THR A 427 -19.01 -8.92 28.72
CA THR A 427 -20.02 -8.20 27.93
C THR A 427 -19.69 -8.29 26.45
N HIS A 428 -18.41 -8.12 26.09
CA HIS A 428 -17.96 -8.32 24.71
C HIS A 428 -18.15 -9.76 24.23
N LEU A 429 -17.81 -10.77 25.04
CA LEU A 429 -18.03 -12.17 24.69
C LEU A 429 -19.52 -12.48 24.47
N GLN A 430 -20.39 -11.86 25.27
CA GLN A 430 -21.84 -12.02 25.13
C GLN A 430 -22.37 -11.32 23.86
N GLN A 431 -21.87 -10.12 23.54
CA GLN A 431 -22.17 -9.41 22.30
C GLN A 431 -21.68 -10.18 21.08
N THR A 432 -20.46 -10.73 21.11
CA THR A 432 -19.91 -11.55 20.01
C THR A 432 -20.79 -12.78 19.75
N LYS A 433 -21.31 -13.43 20.80
CA LYS A 433 -22.25 -14.54 20.64
C LYS A 433 -23.57 -14.10 19.99
N GLN A 434 -24.09 -12.93 20.36
CA GLN A 434 -25.28 -12.36 19.74
C GLN A 434 -25.06 -12.00 18.27
N TYR A 435 -23.96 -11.33 17.94
CA TYR A 435 -23.62 -10.99 16.55
C TYR A 435 -23.40 -12.23 15.69
N LYS A 436 -22.74 -13.26 16.23
CA LYS A 436 -22.60 -14.55 15.55
C LYS A 436 -23.97 -15.12 15.16
N GLN A 437 -24.93 -15.09 16.09
CA GLN A 437 -26.27 -15.64 15.84
C GLN A 437 -27.05 -14.82 14.81
N VAL A 438 -26.90 -13.49 14.80
CA VAL A 438 -27.48 -12.62 13.77
C VAL A 438 -26.89 -12.92 12.40
N ILE A 439 -25.57 -13.10 12.30
CA ILE A 439 -24.88 -13.44 11.06
C ILE A 439 -25.33 -14.81 10.56
N GLU A 440 -25.39 -15.83 11.42
CA GLU A 440 -25.86 -17.17 11.05
C GLU A 440 -27.30 -17.16 10.49
N ASN A 441 -28.14 -16.26 10.99
CA ASN A 441 -29.53 -16.14 10.53
C ASN A 441 -29.67 -15.33 9.23
N GLN A 442 -28.93 -14.23 9.07
CA GLN A 442 -29.10 -13.32 7.93
C GLN A 442 -28.24 -13.68 6.71
N PHE A 443 -27.04 -14.22 6.94
CA PHE A 443 -26.08 -14.51 5.89
C PHE A 443 -26.60 -15.47 4.79
N PRO A 444 -27.36 -16.55 5.10
CA PRO A 444 -27.88 -17.44 4.07
C PRO A 444 -28.81 -16.73 3.08
N ALA A 445 -29.68 -15.85 3.58
CA ALA A 445 -30.62 -15.10 2.74
C ALA A 445 -29.88 -14.10 1.84
N SER A 446 -28.93 -13.34 2.39
CA SER A 446 -28.11 -12.40 1.62
C SER A 446 -27.25 -13.11 0.57
N LYS A 447 -26.70 -14.29 0.90
CA LYS A 447 -25.92 -15.10 -0.03
C LYS A 447 -26.75 -15.53 -1.24
N VAL A 448 -27.97 -16.02 -1.04
CA VAL A 448 -28.87 -16.41 -2.14
C VAL A 448 -29.21 -15.20 -3.03
N GLN A 449 -29.39 -14.01 -2.45
CA GLN A 449 -29.63 -12.79 -3.23
C GLN A 449 -28.40 -12.38 -4.06
N LEU A 450 -27.20 -12.47 -3.48
CA LEU A 450 -25.94 -12.19 -4.18
C LEU A 450 -25.68 -13.20 -5.31
N ASP A 451 -25.97 -14.48 -5.09
CA ASP A 451 -25.85 -15.52 -6.13
C ASP A 451 -26.82 -15.25 -7.29
N LYS A 452 -28.04 -14.79 -6.99
CA LYS A 452 -29.03 -14.39 -8.00
C LYS A 452 -28.57 -13.16 -8.80
N LEU A 453 -28.04 -12.14 -8.14
CA LEU A 453 -27.48 -10.95 -8.81
C LEU A 453 -26.30 -11.32 -9.70
N THR A 454 -25.43 -12.21 -9.24
CA THR A 454 -24.29 -12.72 -9.99
C THR A 454 -24.76 -13.42 -11.26
N ALA A 455 -25.74 -14.31 -11.18
CA ALA A 455 -26.32 -14.98 -12.34
C ALA A 455 -26.95 -13.99 -13.35
N GLN A 456 -27.64 -12.95 -12.86
CA GLN A 456 -28.22 -11.91 -13.71
C GLN A 456 -27.14 -11.08 -14.42
N LEU A 457 -26.07 -10.71 -13.72
CA LEU A 457 -24.92 -9.99 -14.27
C LEU A 457 -24.20 -10.80 -15.35
N SER A 458 -23.96 -12.10 -15.10
CA SER A 458 -23.37 -12.99 -16.11
C SER A 458 -24.24 -13.07 -17.37
N GLN A 459 -25.56 -13.22 -17.22
CA GLN A 459 -26.47 -13.25 -18.36
C GLN A 459 -26.49 -11.92 -19.13
N ALA A 460 -26.39 -10.78 -18.43
CA ALA A 460 -26.31 -9.46 -19.07
C ALA A 460 -24.99 -9.29 -19.84
N MET A 461 -23.86 -9.71 -19.26
CA MET A 461 -22.56 -9.72 -19.93
C MET A 461 -22.56 -10.56 -21.21
N ASP A 462 -23.15 -11.76 -21.18
CA ASP A 462 -23.21 -12.62 -22.37
C ASP A 462 -24.05 -11.98 -23.49
N ARG A 463 -25.15 -11.30 -23.12
CA ARG A 463 -25.96 -10.54 -24.08
C ARG A 463 -25.18 -9.36 -24.68
N ILE A 464 -24.40 -8.66 -23.88
CA ILE A 464 -23.56 -7.54 -24.35
C ILE A 464 -22.50 -8.08 -25.32
N LYS A 465 -21.75 -9.13 -24.94
CA LYS A 465 -20.76 -9.77 -25.82
C LYS A 465 -21.36 -10.26 -27.14
N SER A 466 -22.56 -10.84 -27.09
CA SER A 466 -23.27 -11.27 -28.31
C SER A 466 -23.63 -10.08 -29.21
N LYS A 467 -24.12 -8.98 -28.63
CA LYS A 467 -24.41 -7.75 -29.38
C LYS A 467 -23.16 -7.09 -29.94
N GLU A 468 -22.08 -7.07 -29.19
CA GLU A 468 -20.78 -6.55 -29.63
C GLU A 468 -20.25 -7.36 -30.81
N ASN A 469 -20.26 -8.69 -30.73
CA ASN A 469 -19.87 -9.56 -31.85
C ASN A 469 -20.75 -9.32 -33.08
N PHE A 470 -22.05 -9.12 -32.90
CA PHE A 470 -22.95 -8.79 -34.00
C PHE A 470 -22.62 -7.43 -34.65
N ILE A 471 -22.36 -6.41 -33.83
CA ILE A 471 -21.96 -5.07 -34.30
C ILE A 471 -20.63 -5.18 -35.05
N ASN A 472 -19.61 -5.82 -34.49
CA ASN A 472 -18.31 -5.98 -35.14
C ASN A 472 -18.46 -6.69 -36.49
N THR A 473 -19.23 -7.78 -36.56
CA THR A 473 -19.51 -8.48 -37.82
C THR A 473 -20.23 -7.59 -38.86
N GLN A 474 -21.17 -6.74 -38.41
CA GLN A 474 -21.92 -5.85 -39.31
C GLN A 474 -21.13 -4.62 -39.74
N PHE A 475 -20.21 -4.11 -38.93
CA PHE A 475 -19.52 -2.85 -39.19
C PHE A 475 -18.06 -3.01 -39.61
N ASP A 476 -17.46 -4.20 -39.50
CA ASP A 476 -16.09 -4.47 -39.95
C ASP A 476 -15.87 -4.15 -41.42
N HIS A 477 -16.80 -4.54 -42.30
CA HIS A 477 -16.69 -4.22 -43.72
C HIS A 477 -16.72 -2.70 -43.97
N ARG A 478 -17.58 -1.96 -43.25
CA ARG A 478 -17.64 -0.49 -43.35
C ARG A 478 -16.40 0.20 -42.78
N ALA A 479 -15.81 -0.36 -41.73
CA ALA A 479 -14.57 0.14 -41.15
C ALA A 479 -13.37 -0.09 -42.09
N VAL A 480 -13.39 -1.17 -42.88
CA VAL A 480 -12.42 -1.39 -43.97
C VAL A 480 -12.67 -0.40 -45.12
N ASP A 481 -13.90 -0.27 -45.58
CA ASP A 481 -14.26 0.67 -46.66
C ASP A 481 -13.91 2.13 -46.30
N TYR A 482 -14.14 2.53 -45.05
CA TYR A 482 -13.77 3.87 -44.54
C TYR A 482 -12.25 4.08 -44.52
N ARG A 483 -11.47 3.08 -44.08
CA ARG A 483 -10.00 3.14 -44.12
C ARG A 483 -9.48 3.27 -45.55
N GLN A 484 -10.06 2.52 -46.48
CA GLN A 484 -9.69 2.61 -47.90
C GLN A 484 -10.00 4.00 -48.49
N GLN A 485 -11.20 4.54 -48.22
CA GLN A 485 -11.57 5.90 -48.64
C GLN A 485 -10.66 6.98 -48.00
N GLN A 486 -10.23 6.78 -46.75
CA GLN A 486 -9.32 7.69 -46.05
C GLN A 486 -7.89 7.65 -46.65
N GLU A 487 -7.41 6.47 -47.03
CA GLU A 487 -6.13 6.32 -47.75
C GLU A 487 -6.19 6.97 -49.14
N GLU A 488 -7.28 6.77 -49.89
CA GLU A 488 -7.51 7.43 -51.18
C GLU A 488 -7.53 8.96 -51.04
N LEU A 489 -8.23 9.49 -50.02
CA LEU A 489 -8.24 10.92 -49.73
C LEU A 489 -6.84 11.46 -49.42
N THR A 490 -6.06 10.71 -48.63
CA THR A 490 -4.70 11.10 -48.25
C THR A 490 -3.77 11.12 -49.48
N GLN A 491 -3.90 10.15 -50.38
CA GLN A 491 -3.15 10.12 -51.64
C GLN A 491 -3.50 11.32 -52.54
N VAL A 492 -4.79 11.65 -52.66
CA VAL A 492 -5.24 12.81 -53.44
C VAL A 492 -4.74 14.13 -52.82
N GLN A 493 -4.73 14.25 -51.49
CA GLN A 493 -4.16 15.41 -50.80
C GLN A 493 -2.64 15.54 -51.01
N GLN A 494 -1.91 14.43 -51.00
CA GLN A 494 -0.48 14.42 -51.32
C GLN A 494 -0.24 14.86 -52.77
N GLN A 495 -0.96 14.28 -53.74
CA GLN A 495 -0.86 14.69 -55.15
C GLN A 495 -1.21 16.17 -55.36
N TYR A 496 -2.24 16.68 -54.67
CA TYR A 496 -2.59 18.10 -54.72
C TYR A 496 -1.46 18.97 -54.16
N THR A 497 -0.84 18.56 -53.05
CA THR A 497 0.27 19.29 -52.42
C THR A 497 1.50 19.31 -53.33
N GLU A 498 1.88 18.17 -53.91
CA GLU A 498 2.99 18.06 -54.87
C GLU A 498 2.75 18.92 -56.12
N LEU A 499 1.55 18.90 -56.69
CA LEU A 499 1.19 19.73 -57.84
C LEU A 499 1.25 21.23 -57.51
N ASN A 500 0.88 21.61 -56.29
CA ASN A 500 0.91 22.99 -55.85
C ASN A 500 2.35 23.48 -55.59
N GLU A 501 3.23 22.60 -55.09
CA GLU A 501 4.66 22.87 -54.96
C GLU A 501 5.33 23.04 -56.34
N VAL A 502 5.02 22.16 -57.30
CA VAL A 502 5.53 22.26 -58.69
C VAL A 502 5.02 23.53 -59.39
N ALA A 503 3.76 23.92 -59.17
CA ALA A 503 3.20 25.16 -59.72
C ALA A 503 3.75 26.43 -59.03
N GLY A 504 4.15 26.33 -57.76
CA GLY A 504 4.76 27.43 -57.00
C GLY A 504 6.19 27.77 -57.42
N VAL A 505 6.92 26.82 -58.01
CA VAL A 505 8.30 27.00 -58.51
C VAL A 505 8.34 27.60 -59.93
N ALA A 506 7.20 27.67 -60.63
CA ALA A 506 7.08 28.19 -62.00
C ALA A 506 6.61 29.66 -62.09
N LYS A 507 6.59 30.40 -60.97
CA LYS A 507 6.43 31.86 -60.91
C LYS A 507 7.71 32.50 -60.41
#